data_AF-A0A0V0YA57-F1
#
_entry.id   AF-A0A0V0YA57-F1
#
_cell.length_a   1.000
_cell.length_b   1.000
_cell.length_c   1.000
_cell.angle_alpha   90.00
_cell.angle_beta   90.00
_cell.angle_gamma   90.00
#
_symmetry.space_group_name_H-M   'P 1'
#
loop_
_entity.id
_entity.type
_entity.pdbx_description
1 polymer ?
#
loop_
_entity_poly.entity_id
_entity_poly.type
_entity_poly.pdbx_seq_one_letter_code
_entity_poly.pdbx_strand_id
1 'polypeptide(L)'
;LLSLKPILHSTILSPGGIWQQFSCPEKVQMSLFTAEFLRNANEHLRILENELPAFRFTPMNSLFLADNEEKANAMVQNHKMQTDLGAKVKLLNNDELQLMFPFMRFGDILLGSLGSENEGVFDGWQLLSAFREKNITLGVQYIKAKVTGFLYEWNNDLSPARVLSEREQWKHKSLRRLVVDLIFIEPQVTDCAPRAMYSYLFINCAGAWSGEVAEMAGFGLGEEIMSVPIPVVARKRYAFIFHCPDGPSLDMPYLFDPSGVWCRREGLGHLYMCGKNPSWIVFKLVSYSYNATTYQEEDSQIDHSNLDVDYDYFDTKIWPVLAARVPSFEKLKVCSPSVTKSPRFQSLLHGC
;
A
#
# COMPACT_ATOMS: atom_id res chain seq x y z
N LEU A 1 13.52 22.43 6.91
CA LEU A 1 13.64 20.96 7.12
C LEU A 1 14.43 20.77 8.40
N LEU A 2 13.76 20.37 9.49
CA LEU A 2 14.32 19.75 10.70
C LEU A 2 13.12 19.47 11.62
N SER A 3 12.64 18.23 11.58
CA SER A 3 11.71 17.68 12.57
C SER A 3 12.48 16.57 13.28
N LEU A 4 12.54 16.63 14.61
CA LEU A 4 13.26 15.67 15.46
C LEU A 4 12.66 14.25 15.46
N LYS A 5 11.60 13.99 14.69
CA LYS A 5 11.30 12.69 14.10
C LYS A 5 10.69 12.95 12.71
N PRO A 6 11.31 12.54 11.59
CA PRO A 6 10.60 12.60 10.31
C PRO A 6 9.33 11.79 10.47
N ILE A 7 8.17 12.41 10.25
CA ILE A 7 6.92 11.66 10.06
C ILE A 7 7.14 10.90 8.75
N LEU A 8 7.62 9.66 8.87
CA LEU A 8 7.85 8.77 7.75
C LEU A 8 6.48 8.31 7.27
N HIS A 9 6.04 8.86 6.14
CA HIS A 9 4.78 8.47 5.52
C HIS A 9 4.97 7.21 4.66
N SER A 10 3.96 6.36 4.60
CA SER A 10 4.00 5.07 3.87
C SER A 10 4.31 5.22 2.38
N THR A 11 3.95 6.34 1.74
CA THR A 11 4.26 6.61 0.34
C THR A 11 5.75 6.56 0.04
N ILE A 12 6.57 7.12 0.92
CA ILE A 12 8.03 7.21 0.72
C ILE A 12 8.69 5.88 1.05
N LEU A 13 8.13 5.11 1.99
CA LEU A 13 8.65 3.81 2.41
C LEU A 13 8.11 2.63 1.60
N SER A 14 7.21 2.89 0.65
CA SER A 14 6.56 1.83 -0.13
C SER A 14 7.56 1.16 -1.08
N PRO A 15 7.50 -0.18 -1.24
CA PRO A 15 8.23 -0.89 -2.30
C PRO A 15 7.85 -0.49 -3.73
N GLY A 16 6.76 0.27 -3.90
CA GLY A 16 6.38 0.90 -5.17
C GLY A 16 5.71 0.00 -6.20
N GLY A 17 5.22 -1.18 -5.81
CA GLY A 17 4.60 -2.14 -6.73
C GLY A 17 3.17 -1.77 -7.18
N ILE A 18 2.85 -2.09 -8.43
CA ILE A 18 1.50 -2.01 -9.01
C ILE A 18 1.21 -3.26 -9.85
N TRP A 19 0.02 -3.84 -9.66
CA TRP A 19 -0.47 -5.00 -10.39
C TRP A 19 -1.99 -4.98 -10.50
N GLN A 20 -2.59 -5.76 -11.40
CA GLN A 20 -4.05 -5.76 -11.61
C GLN A 20 -4.74 -6.97 -10.97
N GLN A 21 -3.98 -7.89 -10.39
CA GLN A 21 -4.45 -9.18 -9.90
C GLN A 21 -5.16 -9.07 -8.54
N PHE A 22 -6.36 -8.49 -8.52
CA PHE A 22 -7.22 -8.36 -7.33
C PHE A 22 -8.44 -9.28 -7.38
N SER A 23 -9.07 -9.48 -6.22
CA SER A 23 -10.31 -10.26 -6.08
C SER A 23 -11.60 -9.43 -6.17
N CYS A 24 -11.49 -8.10 -6.21
CA CYS A 24 -12.64 -7.22 -6.39
C CYS A 24 -12.49 -6.31 -7.62
N PRO A 25 -13.57 -6.11 -8.39
CA PRO A 25 -13.53 -5.42 -9.68
C PRO A 25 -13.09 -3.96 -9.56
N GLU A 26 -13.47 -3.26 -8.50
CA GLU A 26 -13.13 -1.86 -8.28
C GLU A 26 -11.62 -1.66 -8.16
N LYS A 27 -10.92 -2.58 -7.48
CA LYS A 27 -9.45 -2.51 -7.35
C LYS A 27 -8.75 -2.81 -8.67
N VAL A 28 -9.29 -3.72 -9.49
CA VAL A 28 -8.76 -3.98 -10.83
C VAL A 28 -8.86 -2.71 -11.69
N GLN A 29 -10.02 -2.06 -11.71
CA GLN A 29 -10.25 -0.83 -12.46
C GLN A 29 -9.37 0.34 -11.97
N MET A 30 -9.28 0.53 -10.64
CA MET A 30 -8.40 1.54 -10.06
C MET A 30 -6.93 1.31 -10.43
N SER A 31 -6.48 0.05 -10.43
CA SER A 31 -5.12 -0.30 -10.82
C SER A 31 -4.86 -0.07 -12.31
N LEU A 32 -5.80 -0.46 -13.18
CA LEU A 32 -5.70 -0.21 -14.62
C LEU A 32 -5.61 1.29 -14.93
N PHE A 33 -6.46 2.11 -14.30
CA PHE A 33 -6.38 3.56 -14.41
C PHE A 33 -5.04 4.09 -13.91
N THR A 34 -4.58 3.62 -12.75
CA THR A 34 -3.29 4.06 -12.18
C THR A 34 -2.14 3.70 -13.11
N ALA A 35 -2.11 2.50 -13.68
CA ALA A 35 -1.06 2.08 -14.60
C ALA A 35 -1.05 2.93 -15.89
N GLU A 36 -2.22 3.25 -16.44
CA GLU A 36 -2.35 4.17 -17.58
C GLU A 36 -1.80 5.56 -17.24
N PHE A 37 -2.23 6.13 -16.10
CA PHE A 37 -1.72 7.41 -15.62
C PHE A 37 -0.20 7.40 -15.44
N LEU A 38 0.37 6.35 -14.83
CA LEU A 38 1.81 6.25 -14.61
C LEU A 38 2.58 6.16 -15.93
N ARG A 39 2.08 5.43 -16.91
CA ARG A 39 2.70 5.36 -18.25
C ARG A 39 2.69 6.70 -18.97
N ASN A 40 1.65 7.50 -18.75
CA ASN A 40 1.47 8.82 -19.35
C ASN A 40 1.83 9.98 -18.39
N ALA A 41 2.49 9.69 -17.26
CA ALA A 41 2.76 10.67 -16.20
C ALA A 41 3.61 11.84 -16.69
N ASN A 42 4.50 11.61 -17.66
CA ASN A 42 5.30 12.66 -18.29
C ASN A 42 4.46 13.71 -19.00
N GLU A 43 3.28 13.34 -19.51
CA GLU A 43 2.35 14.28 -20.12
C GLU A 43 1.46 14.93 -19.07
N HIS A 44 0.88 14.12 -18.17
CA HIS A 44 -0.04 14.60 -17.13
C HIS A 44 0.62 15.55 -16.13
N LEU A 45 1.86 15.27 -15.74
CA LEU A 45 2.62 16.03 -14.73
C LEU A 45 3.59 17.03 -15.33
N ARG A 46 3.55 17.24 -16.65
CA ARG A 46 4.42 18.21 -17.33
C ARG A 46 4.21 19.63 -16.80
N ILE A 47 5.31 20.33 -16.54
CA ILE A 47 5.34 21.77 -16.32
C ILE A 47 5.96 22.41 -17.56
N LEU A 48 5.35 23.48 -18.08
CA LEU A 48 5.86 24.16 -19.27
C LEU A 48 7.26 24.71 -18.99
N GLU A 49 8.15 24.59 -19.97
CA GLU A 49 9.53 25.10 -19.93
C GLU A 49 10.46 24.43 -18.89
N ASN A 50 9.97 23.45 -18.13
CA ASN A 50 10.78 22.60 -17.26
C ASN A 50 11.14 21.27 -17.94
N GLU A 51 12.20 20.62 -17.45
CA GLU A 51 12.48 19.23 -17.78
C GLU A 51 11.33 18.32 -17.32
N LEU A 52 11.16 17.17 -18.00
CA LEU A 52 10.19 16.18 -17.57
C LEU A 52 10.59 15.64 -16.19
N PRO A 53 9.62 15.39 -15.28
CA PRO A 53 9.92 14.76 -14.01
C PRO A 53 10.68 13.46 -14.25
N ALA A 54 11.71 13.18 -13.45
CA ALA A 54 12.52 11.96 -13.53
C ALA A 54 11.75 10.67 -13.16
N PHE A 55 10.42 10.69 -13.22
CA PHE A 55 9.56 9.58 -12.90
C PHE A 55 9.86 8.35 -13.78
N ARG A 56 10.10 7.21 -13.12
CA ARG A 56 10.38 5.93 -13.80
C ARG A 56 9.38 4.87 -13.36
N PHE A 57 8.37 4.64 -14.17
CA PHE A 57 7.63 3.39 -14.14
C PHE A 57 8.46 2.31 -14.84
N THR A 58 8.86 1.30 -14.08
CA THR A 58 9.63 0.16 -14.58
C THR A 58 8.68 -1.04 -14.70
N PRO A 59 8.31 -1.44 -15.93
CA PRO A 59 7.49 -2.61 -16.14
C PRO A 59 8.14 -3.86 -15.54
N MET A 60 7.35 -4.63 -14.80
CA MET A 60 7.79 -5.88 -14.18
C MET A 60 6.58 -6.78 -13.99
N ASN A 61 6.69 -8.02 -14.45
CA ASN A 61 5.60 -8.98 -14.35
C ASN A 61 5.40 -9.38 -12.90
N SER A 62 4.15 -9.43 -12.41
CA SER A 62 3.86 -9.95 -11.08
C SER A 62 3.38 -11.39 -11.17
N LEU A 63 4.02 -12.28 -10.41
CA LEU A 63 3.72 -13.70 -10.35
C LEU A 63 3.15 -14.04 -8.97
N PHE A 64 1.86 -14.36 -8.92
CA PHE A 64 1.19 -14.88 -7.74
C PHE A 64 1.07 -16.39 -7.83
N LEU A 65 1.41 -17.09 -6.75
CA LEU A 65 1.39 -18.55 -6.71
C LEU A 65 0.27 -19.08 -5.80
N ALA A 66 -0.19 -20.30 -6.08
CA ALA A 66 -1.14 -21.05 -5.27
C ALA A 66 -0.60 -22.45 -4.95
N ASP A 67 -0.56 -22.81 -3.67
CA ASP A 67 -0.05 -24.09 -3.13
C ASP A 67 -1.14 -25.14 -2.84
N ASN A 68 -2.42 -24.77 -2.94
CA ASN A 68 -3.54 -25.65 -2.64
C ASN A 68 -4.76 -25.37 -3.52
N GLU A 69 -5.68 -26.33 -3.58
CA GLU A 69 -6.86 -26.28 -4.46
C GLU A 69 -7.77 -25.09 -4.15
N GLU A 70 -7.91 -24.70 -2.88
CA GLU A 70 -8.74 -23.55 -2.50
C GLU A 70 -8.20 -22.24 -3.12
N LYS A 71 -6.90 -21.97 -2.94
CA LYS A 71 -6.23 -20.80 -3.52
C LYS A 71 -6.22 -20.86 -5.05
N ALA A 72 -6.00 -22.04 -5.64
CA ALA A 72 -6.01 -22.21 -7.08
C ALA A 72 -7.41 -21.96 -7.68
N ASN A 73 -8.47 -22.46 -7.05
CA ASN A 73 -9.85 -22.22 -7.47
C ASN A 73 -10.22 -20.74 -7.35
N ALA A 74 -9.84 -20.07 -6.25
CA ALA A 74 -10.03 -18.63 -6.10
C ALA A 74 -9.28 -17.83 -7.17
N MET A 75 -8.05 -18.25 -7.50
CA MET A 75 -7.24 -17.65 -8.56
C MET A 75 -7.90 -17.78 -9.94
N VAL A 76 -8.48 -18.94 -10.27
CA VAL A 76 -9.25 -19.15 -11.52
C VAL A 76 -10.50 -18.27 -11.59
N GLN A 77 -11.25 -18.15 -10.49
CA GLN A 77 -12.43 -17.27 -10.44
C GLN A 77 -12.06 -15.80 -10.63
N ASN A 78 -11.01 -15.35 -9.95
CA ASN A 78 -10.51 -13.98 -10.05
C ASN A 78 -9.96 -13.69 -11.44
N HIS A 79 -9.28 -14.64 -12.08
CA HIS A 79 -8.71 -14.49 -13.43
C HIS A 79 -9.77 -14.13 -14.47
N LYS A 80 -10.92 -14.81 -14.44
CA LYS A 80 -12.04 -14.48 -15.34
C LYS A 80 -12.49 -13.02 -15.16
N MET A 81 -12.74 -12.61 -13.93
CA MET A 81 -13.15 -11.23 -13.61
C MET A 81 -12.10 -10.20 -14.03
N GLN A 82 -10.82 -10.47 -13.75
CA GLN A 82 -9.70 -9.59 -14.11
C GLN A 82 -9.59 -9.41 -15.63
N THR A 83 -9.66 -10.51 -16.38
CA THR A 83 -9.55 -10.50 -17.85
C THR A 83 -10.77 -9.85 -18.51
N ASP A 84 -11.98 -10.08 -18.00
CA ASP A 84 -13.21 -9.42 -18.47
C ASP A 84 -13.13 -7.88 -18.30
N LEU A 85 -12.42 -7.40 -17.27
CA LEU A 85 -12.14 -5.97 -17.04
C LEU A 85 -10.95 -5.42 -17.84
N GLY A 86 -10.26 -6.26 -18.61
CA GLY A 86 -9.14 -5.86 -19.48
C GLY A 86 -7.75 -6.06 -18.89
N ALA A 87 -7.61 -6.65 -17.71
CA ALA A 87 -6.28 -6.99 -17.17
C ALA A 87 -5.61 -8.10 -18.00
N LYS A 88 -4.31 -7.94 -18.27
CA LYS A 88 -3.52 -8.91 -19.04
C LYS A 88 -2.85 -9.90 -18.10
N VAL A 89 -3.62 -10.92 -17.72
CA VAL A 89 -3.20 -11.95 -16.76
C VAL A 89 -3.32 -13.32 -17.41
N LYS A 90 -2.27 -14.14 -17.28
CA LYS A 90 -2.24 -15.53 -17.73
C LYS A 90 -2.14 -16.46 -16.53
N LEU A 91 -2.97 -17.51 -16.52
CA LEU A 91 -2.78 -18.64 -15.61
C LEU A 91 -1.77 -19.62 -16.19
N LEU A 92 -0.89 -20.12 -15.33
CA LEU A 92 0.19 -21.03 -15.65
C LEU A 92 0.08 -22.26 -14.78
N ASN A 93 0.08 -23.44 -15.39
CA ASN A 93 0.22 -24.69 -14.65
C ASN A 93 1.69 -24.91 -14.23
N ASN A 94 1.95 -25.98 -13.49
CA ASN A 94 3.28 -26.29 -12.97
C ASN A 94 4.35 -26.42 -14.08
N ASP A 95 4.05 -27.14 -15.16
CA ASP A 95 4.99 -27.36 -16.27
C ASP A 95 5.32 -26.03 -16.99
N GLU A 96 4.31 -25.18 -17.21
CA GLU A 96 4.50 -23.85 -17.78
C GLU A 96 5.32 -22.94 -16.87
N LEU A 97 5.10 -22.99 -15.56
CA LEU A 97 5.90 -22.25 -14.57
C LEU A 97 7.36 -22.69 -14.62
N GLN A 98 7.61 -24.00 -14.64
CA GLN A 98 8.97 -24.56 -14.68
C GLN A 98 9.69 -24.22 -16.00
N LEU A 99 8.95 -24.20 -17.12
CA LEU A 99 9.47 -23.79 -18.41
C LEU A 99 9.83 -22.30 -18.45
N MET A 100 8.95 -21.44 -17.93
CA MET A 100 9.14 -19.98 -17.95
C MET A 100 10.17 -19.49 -16.93
N PHE A 101 10.24 -20.14 -15.77
CA PHE A 101 11.12 -19.76 -14.67
C PHE A 101 11.97 -20.95 -14.22
N PRO A 102 12.91 -21.44 -15.05
CA PRO A 102 13.68 -22.65 -14.77
C PRO A 102 14.61 -22.52 -13.56
N PHE A 103 14.88 -21.29 -13.11
CA PHE A 103 15.65 -20.98 -11.91
C PHE A 103 14.84 -21.04 -10.61
N MET A 104 13.53 -21.27 -10.68
CA MET A 104 12.65 -21.44 -9.51
C MET A 104 12.20 -22.89 -9.37
N ARG A 105 11.86 -23.29 -8.15
CA ARG A 105 11.23 -24.58 -7.85
C ARG A 105 9.73 -24.39 -7.72
N PHE A 106 8.92 -25.30 -8.27
CA PHE A 106 7.45 -25.25 -8.17
C PHE A 106 6.82 -26.55 -7.64
N GLY A 107 7.60 -27.46 -7.05
CA GLY A 107 7.10 -28.79 -6.65
C GLY A 107 5.92 -28.78 -5.65
N ASP A 108 5.76 -27.68 -4.91
CA ASP A 108 4.70 -27.40 -3.94
C ASP A 108 3.59 -26.47 -4.48
N ILE A 109 3.61 -26.13 -5.78
CA ILE A 109 2.71 -25.16 -6.40
C ILE A 109 1.78 -25.84 -7.40
N LEU A 110 0.49 -25.54 -7.30
CA LEU A 110 -0.54 -26.05 -8.21
C LEU A 110 -0.79 -25.12 -9.40
N LEU A 111 -0.78 -23.80 -9.16
CA LEU A 111 -1.13 -22.80 -10.17
C LEU A 111 -0.38 -21.50 -9.93
N GLY A 112 -0.02 -20.81 -11.02
CA GLY A 112 0.50 -19.45 -10.99
C GLY A 112 -0.36 -18.51 -11.81
N SER A 113 -0.43 -17.25 -11.39
CA SER A 113 -1.07 -16.15 -12.12
C SER A 113 0.00 -15.10 -12.42
N LEU A 114 0.23 -14.86 -13.70
CA LEU A 114 1.27 -13.96 -14.21
C LEU A 114 0.62 -12.78 -14.92
N GLY A 115 0.86 -11.57 -14.41
CA GLY A 115 0.49 -10.34 -15.11
C GLY A 115 1.58 -9.93 -16.10
N SER A 116 1.18 -9.65 -17.34
CA SER A 116 2.11 -9.40 -18.46
C SER A 116 2.17 -7.94 -18.92
N GLU A 117 1.15 -7.14 -18.63
CA GLU A 117 1.10 -5.72 -18.99
C GLU A 117 0.55 -4.89 -17.85
N ASN A 118 0.88 -3.59 -17.84
CA ASN A 118 0.40 -2.61 -16.84
C ASN A 118 0.81 -2.91 -15.39
N GLU A 119 1.71 -3.87 -15.18
CA GLU A 119 2.30 -4.18 -13.87
C GLU A 119 3.75 -3.70 -13.81
N GLY A 120 4.22 -3.39 -12.61
CA GLY A 120 5.59 -2.96 -12.44
C GLY A 120 5.86 -2.31 -11.10
N VAL A 121 6.93 -1.52 -11.10
CA VAL A 121 7.36 -0.74 -9.94
C VAL A 121 7.58 0.72 -10.32
N PHE A 122 7.37 1.62 -9.37
CA PHE A 122 7.64 3.03 -9.53
C PHE A 122 8.19 3.63 -8.23
N ASP A 123 8.90 4.75 -8.34
CA ASP A 123 9.40 5.49 -7.20
C ASP A 123 8.29 6.43 -6.66
N GLY A 124 7.78 6.11 -5.46
CA GLY A 124 6.72 6.88 -4.82
C GLY A 124 7.15 8.30 -4.42
N TRP A 125 8.42 8.52 -4.10
CA TRP A 125 8.95 9.84 -3.77
C TRP A 125 8.99 10.74 -5.00
N GLN A 126 9.49 10.22 -6.13
CA GLN A 126 9.55 10.98 -7.38
C GLN A 126 8.15 11.31 -7.91
N LEU A 127 7.22 10.35 -7.84
CA LEU A 127 5.84 10.59 -8.22
C LEU A 127 5.19 11.67 -7.36
N LEU A 128 5.32 11.58 -6.03
CA LEU A 128 4.78 12.58 -5.10
C LEU A 128 5.39 13.96 -5.32
N SER A 129 6.69 14.03 -5.60
CA SER A 129 7.40 15.27 -5.90
C SER A 129 6.86 15.91 -7.17
N ALA A 130 6.67 15.12 -8.24
CA ALA A 130 6.10 15.58 -9.49
C ALA A 130 4.67 16.11 -9.34
N PHE A 131 3.81 15.41 -8.58
CA PHE A 131 2.48 15.90 -8.23
C PHE A 131 2.53 17.24 -7.51
N ARG A 132 3.41 17.35 -6.51
CA ARG A 132 3.55 18.59 -5.72
C ARG A 132 3.96 19.77 -6.58
N GLU A 133 4.97 19.60 -7.43
CA GLU A 133 5.44 20.64 -8.33
C GLU A 133 4.34 21.07 -9.30
N LYS A 134 3.67 20.11 -9.94
CA LYS A 134 2.56 20.38 -10.86
C LYS A 134 1.43 21.15 -10.16
N ASN A 135 1.02 20.70 -8.98
CA ASN A 135 -0.04 21.34 -8.20
C ASN A 135 0.28 22.79 -7.84
N ILE A 136 1.53 23.10 -7.47
CA ILE A 136 1.96 24.47 -7.18
C ILE A 136 1.78 25.36 -8.41
N THR A 137 2.14 24.88 -9.61
CA THR A 137 1.95 25.66 -10.85
C THR A 137 0.48 25.90 -11.21
N LEU A 138 -0.42 25.03 -10.72
CA LEU A 138 -1.87 25.16 -10.87
C LEU A 138 -2.51 26.00 -9.75
N GLY A 139 -1.71 26.60 -8.86
CA GLY A 139 -2.19 27.48 -7.78
C GLY A 139 -2.55 26.77 -6.48
N VAL A 140 -2.25 25.48 -6.33
CA VAL A 140 -2.48 24.75 -5.08
C VAL A 140 -1.52 25.24 -3.99
N GLN A 141 -2.06 25.63 -2.85
CA GLN A 141 -1.29 26.06 -1.69
C GLN A 141 -0.98 24.88 -0.77
N TYR A 142 0.31 24.64 -0.52
CA TYR A 142 0.78 23.63 0.42
C TYR A 142 1.09 24.26 1.78
N ILE A 143 0.29 23.92 2.79
CA ILE A 143 0.48 24.38 4.17
C ILE A 143 1.05 23.24 4.99
N LYS A 144 2.19 23.49 5.63
CA LYS A 144 2.83 22.52 6.52
C LYS A 144 2.41 22.77 7.96
N ALA A 145 1.37 22.08 8.41
CA ALA A 145 0.83 22.21 9.75
C ALA A 145 0.31 20.86 10.27
N LYS A 146 0.18 20.75 11.59
CA LYS A 146 -0.46 19.62 12.27
C LYS A 146 -1.91 19.99 12.57
N VAL A 147 -2.86 19.13 12.21
CA VAL A 147 -4.26 19.29 12.64
C VAL A 147 -4.35 18.94 14.12
N THR A 148 -5.00 19.80 14.91
CA THR A 148 -5.11 19.65 16.37
C THR A 148 -6.55 19.58 16.86
N GLY A 149 -7.54 19.90 16.02
CA GLY A 149 -8.94 19.81 16.37
C GLY A 149 -9.87 20.28 15.25
N PHE A 150 -11.16 20.06 15.47
CA PHE A 150 -12.23 20.39 14.55
C PHE A 150 -13.33 21.14 15.31
N LEU A 151 -13.95 22.12 14.65
CA LEU A 151 -15.26 22.61 15.03
C LEU A 151 -16.25 22.12 13.97
N TYR A 152 -17.33 21.51 14.43
CA TYR A 152 -18.40 21.05 13.55
C TYR A 152 -19.75 21.42 14.13
N GLU A 153 -20.69 21.63 13.22
CA GLU A 153 -22.09 21.82 13.53
C GLU A 153 -22.93 20.76 12.82
N TRP A 154 -23.98 20.33 13.51
CA TRP A 154 -24.99 19.48 12.91
C TRP A 154 -25.97 20.34 12.11
N ASN A 155 -25.91 20.24 10.78
CA ASN A 155 -26.92 20.88 9.96
C ASN A 155 -28.23 20.08 10.06
N ASN A 156 -29.18 20.65 10.81
CA ASN A 156 -30.50 20.08 11.05
C ASN A 156 -31.55 20.57 10.01
N ASP A 157 -31.20 21.47 9.10
CA ASP A 157 -32.15 22.16 8.23
C ASP A 157 -32.76 21.26 7.14
N LEU A 158 -32.11 20.13 6.83
CA LEU A 158 -32.61 19.10 5.91
C LEU A 158 -33.21 17.87 6.61
N SER A 159 -33.35 17.88 7.94
CA SER A 159 -33.89 16.74 8.66
C SER A 159 -35.43 16.77 8.67
N PRO A 160 -36.14 15.78 8.09
CA PRO A 160 -37.59 15.63 8.27
C PRO A 160 -37.98 15.33 9.73
N ALA A 161 -36.98 15.15 10.62
CA ALA A 161 -37.16 14.83 12.03
C ALA A 161 -37.93 15.90 12.84
N ARG A 162 -38.11 17.13 12.33
CA ARG A 162 -38.97 18.13 12.99
C ARG A 162 -40.47 17.78 12.92
N VAL A 163 -40.89 16.85 12.06
CA VAL A 163 -42.31 16.51 11.83
C VAL A 163 -42.64 15.06 12.21
N LEU A 164 -41.64 14.23 12.53
CA LEU A 164 -41.81 12.78 12.73
C LEU A 164 -41.64 12.35 14.20
N SER A 165 -42.36 11.29 14.59
CA SER A 165 -42.33 10.71 15.94
C SER A 165 -40.95 10.10 16.27
N GLU A 166 -40.57 10.03 17.55
CA GLU A 166 -39.26 9.49 18.01
C GLU A 166 -38.93 8.10 17.41
N ARG A 167 -39.95 7.25 17.20
CA ARG A 167 -39.78 5.91 16.62
C ARG A 167 -39.48 5.90 15.12
N GLU A 168 -39.72 6.99 14.41
CA GLU A 168 -39.55 7.09 12.95
C GLU A 168 -38.31 7.91 12.56
N GLN A 169 -37.79 8.72 13.48
CA GLN A 169 -36.60 9.54 13.27
C GLN A 169 -35.35 8.71 12.93
N TRP A 170 -35.23 7.48 13.45
CA TRP A 170 -34.06 6.62 13.19
C TRP A 170 -33.87 6.29 11.70
N LYS A 171 -34.97 6.19 10.93
CA LYS A 171 -34.95 5.92 9.48
C LYS A 171 -34.42 7.08 8.65
N HIS A 172 -34.38 8.29 9.23
CA HIS A 172 -34.00 9.53 8.58
C HIS A 172 -32.75 10.19 9.21
N LYS A 173 -32.06 9.51 10.14
CA LYS A 173 -30.78 9.97 10.71
C LYS A 173 -29.68 10.15 9.65
N SER A 174 -29.79 9.46 8.50
CA SER A 174 -28.91 9.63 7.34
C SER A 174 -29.00 11.00 6.66
N LEU A 175 -29.94 11.86 7.05
CA LEU A 175 -30.15 13.19 6.44
C LEU A 175 -29.52 14.35 7.23
N ARG A 176 -28.94 14.10 8.41
CA ARG A 176 -28.15 15.12 9.12
C ARG A 176 -26.73 15.13 8.56
N ARG A 177 -26.35 16.26 7.97
CA ARG A 177 -24.99 16.46 7.46
C ARG A 177 -24.14 17.04 8.58
N LEU A 178 -23.06 16.35 8.93
CA LEU A 178 -21.98 16.91 9.73
C LEU A 178 -21.26 17.96 8.86
N VAL A 179 -21.30 19.21 9.27
CA VAL A 179 -20.57 20.29 8.59
C VAL A 179 -19.40 20.65 9.49
N VAL A 180 -18.19 20.47 8.98
CA VAL A 180 -16.98 20.95 9.65
C VAL A 180 -16.80 22.41 9.24
N ASP A 181 -17.00 23.34 10.18
CA ASP A 181 -16.92 24.76 9.91
C ASP A 181 -15.47 25.24 9.84
N LEU A 182 -14.62 24.71 10.72
CA LEU A 182 -13.19 25.00 10.73
C LEU A 182 -12.37 23.86 11.33
N ILE A 183 -11.10 23.85 10.96
CA ILE A 183 -10.07 23.03 11.60
C ILE A 183 -9.08 23.91 12.34
N PHE A 184 -8.55 23.41 13.45
CA PHE A 184 -7.41 24.02 14.13
C PHE A 184 -6.12 23.38 13.62
N ILE A 185 -5.18 24.22 13.21
CA ILE A 185 -3.87 23.81 12.72
C ILE A 185 -2.74 24.48 13.49
N GLU A 186 -1.68 23.74 13.76
CA GLU A 186 -0.44 24.20 14.38
C GLU A 186 0.68 24.22 13.32
N PRO A 187 1.16 25.40 12.88
CA PRO A 187 2.19 25.48 11.85
C PRO A 187 3.53 24.91 12.34
N GLN A 188 4.18 24.05 11.54
CA GLN A 188 5.36 23.30 12.00
C GLN A 188 6.66 24.13 12.10
N VAL A 189 6.66 25.38 11.64
CA VAL A 189 7.89 26.20 11.45
C VAL A 189 7.89 27.45 12.32
N THR A 190 6.86 27.66 13.14
CA THR A 190 6.72 28.85 13.96
C THR A 190 6.19 28.46 15.33
N ASP A 191 6.71 29.03 16.42
CA ASP A 191 6.12 28.95 17.77
C ASP A 191 4.77 29.72 17.87
N CYS A 192 4.01 29.73 16.79
CA CYS A 192 2.73 30.40 16.70
C CYS A 192 1.64 29.51 17.31
N ALA A 193 0.70 30.14 18.01
CA ALA A 193 -0.51 29.48 18.49
C ALA A 193 -1.31 28.83 17.33
N PRO A 194 -2.09 27.78 17.63
CA PRO A 194 -2.98 27.17 16.65
C PRO A 194 -3.87 28.19 15.94
N ARG A 195 -4.07 28.00 14.64
CA ARG A 195 -4.90 28.87 13.78
C ARG A 195 -6.11 28.12 13.26
N ALA A 196 -7.24 28.80 13.17
CA ALA A 196 -8.42 28.28 12.50
C ALA A 196 -8.27 28.39 10.98
N MET A 197 -8.64 27.33 10.27
CA MET A 197 -8.79 27.33 8.81
C MET A 197 -10.21 26.95 8.43
N TYR A 198 -10.80 27.75 7.55
CA TYR A 198 -12.13 27.55 7.02
C TYR A 198 -12.04 26.92 5.63
N SER A 199 -12.91 25.97 5.34
CA SER A 199 -13.07 25.37 4.01
C SER A 199 -14.50 24.94 3.82
N TYR A 200 -14.94 24.88 2.57
CA TYR A 200 -16.22 24.27 2.22
C TYR A 200 -16.19 22.73 2.37
N LEU A 201 -15.02 22.13 2.14
CA LEU A 201 -14.83 20.69 2.17
C LEU A 201 -13.46 20.36 2.79
N PHE A 202 -13.47 19.39 3.69
CA PHE A 202 -12.26 18.77 4.21
C PHE A 202 -12.22 17.30 3.75
N ILE A 203 -11.07 16.88 3.22
CA ILE A 203 -10.84 15.50 2.78
C ILE A 203 -9.71 14.92 3.64
N ASN A 204 -10.01 13.86 4.38
CA ASN A 204 -9.01 13.17 5.21
C ASN A 204 -8.16 12.22 4.35
N CYS A 205 -6.96 12.68 3.98
CA CYS A 205 -5.95 11.90 3.26
C CYS A 205 -4.75 11.52 4.15
N ALA A 206 -4.97 11.36 5.47
CA ALA A 206 -3.88 11.19 6.44
C ALA A 206 -3.32 9.77 6.54
N GLY A 207 -3.58 8.89 5.57
CA GLY A 207 -3.02 7.53 5.54
C GLY A 207 -3.27 6.76 6.83
N ALA A 208 -2.21 6.23 7.47
CA ALA A 208 -2.29 5.49 8.73
C ALA A 208 -2.83 6.31 9.92
N TRP A 209 -2.75 7.64 9.85
CA TRP A 209 -3.25 8.56 10.88
C TRP A 209 -4.71 8.99 10.65
N SER A 210 -5.37 8.46 9.62
CA SER A 210 -6.75 8.84 9.30
C SER A 210 -7.71 8.57 10.44
N GLY A 211 -7.48 7.50 11.21
CA GLY A 211 -8.25 7.18 12.43
C GLY A 211 -8.10 8.25 13.50
N GLU A 212 -6.87 8.65 13.84
CA GLU A 212 -6.60 9.71 14.82
C GLU A 212 -7.20 11.05 14.39
N VAL A 213 -7.08 11.42 13.12
CA VAL A 213 -7.67 12.65 12.58
C VAL A 213 -9.20 12.60 12.63
N ALA A 214 -9.81 11.44 12.38
CA ALA A 214 -11.26 11.27 12.49
C ALA A 214 -11.74 11.30 13.94
N GLU A 215 -10.97 10.75 14.88
CA GLU A 215 -11.24 10.84 16.31
C GLU A 215 -11.23 12.29 16.80
N MET A 216 -10.27 13.11 16.34
CA MET A 216 -10.27 14.56 16.59
C MET A 216 -11.54 15.26 16.07
N ALA A 217 -12.18 14.71 15.03
CA ALA A 217 -13.46 15.18 14.50
C ALA A 217 -14.69 14.56 15.21
N GLY A 218 -14.48 13.74 16.24
CA GLY A 218 -15.53 13.14 17.07
C GLY A 218 -15.94 11.71 16.68
N PHE A 219 -15.38 11.13 15.62
CA PHE A 219 -15.68 9.74 15.24
C PHE A 219 -15.13 8.74 16.27
N GLY A 220 -15.98 7.80 16.71
CA GLY A 220 -15.71 6.86 17.81
C GLY A 220 -16.01 7.41 19.21
N LEU A 221 -16.30 8.71 19.33
CA LEU A 221 -16.57 9.37 20.62
C LEU A 221 -17.98 9.99 20.68
N GLY A 222 -18.56 10.31 19.52
CA GLY A 222 -19.85 10.98 19.40
C GLY A 222 -21.05 10.02 19.29
N GLU A 223 -22.21 10.60 19.00
CA GLU A 223 -23.44 9.84 18.76
C GLU A 223 -23.67 9.58 17.26
N GLU A 224 -24.65 8.73 16.96
CA GLU A 224 -25.13 8.46 15.59
C GLU A 224 -24.00 7.99 14.66
N ILE A 225 -23.77 8.67 13.52
CA ILE A 225 -22.73 8.31 12.55
C ILE A 225 -21.32 8.47 13.11
N MET A 226 -21.14 9.29 14.15
CA MET A 226 -19.86 9.50 14.82
C MET A 226 -19.64 8.50 15.97
N SER A 227 -20.59 7.60 16.26
CA SER A 227 -20.40 6.58 17.30
C SER A 227 -19.41 5.49 16.90
N VAL A 228 -19.15 5.33 15.61
CA VAL A 228 -18.25 4.30 15.08
C VAL A 228 -16.91 4.94 14.73
N PRO A 229 -15.79 4.45 15.29
CA PRO A 229 -14.47 4.94 14.90
C PRO A 229 -14.14 4.54 13.46
N ILE A 230 -13.36 5.36 12.77
CA ILE A 230 -12.82 5.00 11.46
C ILE A 230 -11.80 3.85 11.65
N PRO A 231 -11.99 2.67 11.04
CA PRO A 231 -11.22 1.46 11.36
C PRO A 231 -9.86 1.43 10.66
N VAL A 232 -9.11 2.53 10.70
CA VAL A 232 -7.77 2.66 10.11
C VAL A 232 -6.76 2.76 11.25
N VAL A 233 -5.83 1.81 11.29
CA VAL A 233 -4.79 1.72 12.31
C VAL A 233 -3.42 1.56 11.65
N ALA A 234 -2.40 2.19 12.25
CA ALA A 234 -1.03 2.03 11.80
C ALA A 234 -0.55 0.57 12.04
N ARG A 235 0.12 0.02 11.04
CA ARG A 235 0.71 -1.32 11.08
C ARG A 235 2.10 -1.31 10.45
N LYS A 236 3.10 -1.77 11.22
CA LYS A 236 4.49 -1.91 10.77
C LYS A 236 4.63 -3.16 9.89
N ARG A 237 5.37 -3.01 8.79
CA ARG A 237 5.78 -4.09 7.89
C ARG A 237 7.27 -3.95 7.59
N TYR A 238 7.94 -5.06 7.32
CA TYR A 238 9.36 -5.08 7.01
C TYR A 238 9.59 -5.29 5.52
N ALA A 239 10.53 -4.52 4.97
CA ALA A 239 11.12 -4.74 3.66
C ALA A 239 12.63 -4.77 3.81
N PHE A 240 13.28 -5.74 3.19
CA PHE A 240 14.72 -5.95 3.24
C PHE A 240 15.28 -5.89 1.83
N ILE A 241 16.48 -5.36 1.70
CA ILE A 241 17.26 -5.43 0.46
C ILE A 241 18.46 -6.33 0.73
N PHE A 242 18.73 -7.24 -0.19
CA PHE A 242 19.92 -8.10 -0.16
C PHE A 242 20.57 -8.17 -1.55
N HIS A 243 21.86 -8.49 -1.56
CA HIS A 243 22.64 -8.69 -2.77
C HIS A 243 22.87 -10.18 -3.02
N CYS A 244 22.59 -10.66 -4.24
CA CYS A 244 22.83 -12.04 -4.64
C CYS A 244 23.38 -12.09 -6.08
N PRO A 245 24.72 -12.12 -6.26
CA PRO A 245 25.36 -12.13 -7.58
C PRO A 245 24.88 -13.28 -8.48
N ASP A 246 24.69 -14.47 -7.90
CA ASP A 246 24.24 -15.66 -8.61
C ASP A 246 22.71 -15.72 -8.78
N GLY A 247 22.00 -14.67 -8.35
CA GLY A 247 20.56 -14.60 -8.43
C GLY A 247 20.05 -14.37 -9.87
N PRO A 248 18.76 -14.62 -10.11
CA PRO A 248 18.14 -14.47 -11.43
C PRO A 248 18.19 -13.03 -11.95
N SER A 249 18.43 -12.88 -13.26
CA SER A 249 18.59 -11.58 -13.92
C SER A 249 17.23 -10.90 -14.22
N LEU A 250 17.09 -10.27 -15.38
CA LEU A 250 15.88 -9.54 -15.82
C LEU A 250 14.60 -10.39 -15.77
N ASP A 251 14.71 -11.70 -15.90
CA ASP A 251 13.56 -12.62 -15.94
C ASP A 251 12.93 -12.88 -14.56
N MET A 252 13.52 -12.38 -13.47
CA MET A 252 12.93 -12.48 -12.13
C MET A 252 11.63 -11.66 -12.06
N PRO A 253 10.46 -12.30 -11.86
CA PRO A 253 9.21 -11.56 -11.69
C PRO A 253 9.17 -10.88 -10.31
N TYR A 254 8.19 -10.00 -10.13
CA TYR A 254 7.72 -9.65 -8.80
C TYR A 254 6.96 -10.85 -8.24
N LEU A 255 7.68 -11.70 -7.51
CA LEU A 255 7.18 -12.93 -6.93
C LEU A 255 6.32 -12.66 -5.69
N PHE A 256 5.16 -13.29 -5.63
CA PHE A 256 4.28 -13.40 -4.46
C PHE A 256 4.03 -14.87 -4.14
N ASP A 257 4.76 -15.39 -3.17
CA ASP A 257 4.67 -16.77 -2.71
C ASP A 257 3.43 -17.01 -1.83
N PRO A 258 2.83 -18.21 -1.82
CA PRO A 258 1.60 -18.48 -1.07
C PRO A 258 1.74 -18.32 0.45
N SER A 259 2.97 -18.31 0.96
CA SER A 259 3.31 -17.99 2.37
C SER A 259 3.17 -16.51 2.73
N GLY A 260 2.91 -15.63 1.75
CA GLY A 260 2.88 -14.18 1.90
C GLY A 260 4.23 -13.49 1.67
N VAL A 261 5.32 -14.26 1.54
CA VAL A 261 6.63 -13.71 1.18
C VAL A 261 6.60 -13.21 -0.25
N TRP A 262 7.11 -12.01 -0.46
CA TRP A 262 7.29 -11.43 -1.79
C TRP A 262 8.74 -11.07 -2.02
N CYS A 263 9.17 -11.12 -3.27
CA CYS A 263 10.51 -10.76 -3.68
C CYS A 263 10.50 -10.20 -5.09
N ARG A 264 11.30 -9.18 -5.33
CA ARG A 264 11.56 -8.65 -6.66
C ARG A 264 12.99 -8.20 -6.77
N ARG A 265 13.43 -8.02 -8.00
CA ARG A 265 14.71 -7.37 -8.29
C ARG A 265 14.63 -5.86 -8.02
N GLU A 266 15.75 -5.27 -7.63
CA GLU A 266 15.94 -3.84 -7.42
C GLU A 266 17.11 -3.36 -8.30
N GLY A 267 16.80 -2.65 -9.39
CA GLY A 267 17.82 -2.23 -10.37
C GLY A 267 18.55 -3.39 -11.06
N LEU A 268 19.67 -3.09 -11.72
CA LEU A 268 20.45 -4.06 -12.49
C LEU A 268 21.58 -4.75 -11.70
N GLY A 269 21.89 -4.28 -10.50
CA GLY A 269 23.09 -4.68 -9.74
C GLY A 269 22.93 -5.92 -8.87
N HIS A 270 22.17 -6.93 -9.29
CA HIS A 270 21.92 -8.16 -8.52
C HIS A 270 21.40 -7.91 -7.08
N LEU A 271 20.67 -6.82 -6.90
CA LEU A 271 19.96 -6.49 -5.66
C LEU A 271 18.53 -6.97 -5.77
N TYR A 272 17.99 -7.43 -4.64
CA TYR A 272 16.62 -7.88 -4.51
C TYR A 272 16.00 -7.24 -3.30
N MET A 273 14.74 -6.84 -3.43
CA MET A 273 13.92 -6.38 -2.35
C MET A 273 12.88 -7.44 -2.03
N CYS A 274 12.70 -7.74 -0.74
CA CYS A 274 11.74 -8.71 -0.28
C CYS A 274 11.04 -8.25 1.00
N GLY A 275 9.90 -8.86 1.27
CA GLY A 275 9.18 -8.68 2.51
C GLY A 275 8.19 -9.81 2.70
N LYS A 276 7.38 -9.70 3.74
CA LYS A 276 6.28 -10.64 3.98
C LYS A 276 5.01 -9.85 4.19
N ASN A 277 4.05 -10.08 3.32
CA ASN A 277 2.68 -9.73 3.59
C ASN A 277 2.15 -10.72 4.63
N PRO A 278 1.29 -10.27 5.55
CA PRO A 278 0.65 -11.16 6.52
C PRO A 278 0.01 -12.36 5.80
N SER A 279 0.19 -13.55 6.35
CA SER A 279 -0.43 -14.75 5.79
C SER A 279 -1.94 -14.51 5.66
N TRP A 280 -2.45 -14.60 4.43
CA TRP A 280 -3.75 -14.01 4.12
C TRP A 280 -4.87 -14.63 4.96
N ILE A 281 -5.68 -13.74 5.53
CA ILE A 281 -7.07 -14.00 5.89
C ILE A 281 -7.78 -14.40 4.61
N VAL A 282 -8.22 -15.66 4.52
CA VAL A 282 -9.38 -16.02 3.71
C VAL A 282 -10.52 -15.12 4.18
N PHE A 283 -10.76 -14.01 3.47
CA PHE A 283 -12.00 -13.26 3.62
C PHE A 283 -13.10 -14.16 3.08
N LYS A 284 -13.55 -15.06 3.94
CA LYS A 284 -14.68 -15.93 3.70
C LYS A 284 -15.91 -15.03 3.65
N LEU A 285 -16.36 -14.69 2.45
CA LEU A 285 -17.68 -14.10 2.21
C LEU A 285 -18.77 -15.18 2.29
N VAL A 286 -18.63 -16.11 3.26
CA VAL A 286 -19.60 -17.16 3.56
C VAL A 286 -19.63 -17.34 5.07
N SER A 287 -20.63 -16.67 5.67
CA SER A 287 -21.04 -16.68 7.07
C SER A 287 -20.23 -15.85 8.08
N TYR A 288 -20.98 -15.24 9.00
CA TYR A 288 -20.63 -14.29 10.06
C TYR A 288 -19.65 -14.82 11.13
N SER A 289 -18.64 -15.60 10.76
CA SER A 289 -17.63 -16.13 11.69
C SER A 289 -16.22 -15.84 11.19
N TYR A 290 -15.61 -14.83 11.81
CA TYR A 290 -14.24 -14.37 11.57
C TYR A 290 -13.24 -15.35 12.19
N ASN A 291 -12.80 -16.37 11.46
CA ASN A 291 -11.57 -17.08 11.84
C ASN A 291 -10.35 -16.35 11.24
N ALA A 292 -10.06 -15.18 11.83
CA ALA A 292 -8.92 -14.30 11.53
C ALA A 292 -7.68 -14.60 12.41
N THR A 293 -7.61 -15.79 13.01
CA THR A 293 -6.68 -16.12 14.09
C THR A 293 -5.22 -16.07 13.65
N THR A 294 -4.86 -16.65 12.50
CA THR A 294 -3.45 -16.73 12.06
C THR A 294 -2.84 -15.36 11.76
N TYR A 295 -3.60 -14.46 11.13
CA TYR A 295 -3.16 -13.08 10.90
C TYR A 295 -2.96 -12.32 12.21
N GLN A 296 -3.93 -12.40 13.12
CA GLN A 296 -3.88 -11.67 14.39
C GLN A 296 -2.72 -12.14 15.25
N GLU A 297 -2.43 -13.44 15.24
CA GLU A 297 -1.27 -14.04 15.92
C GLU A 297 0.07 -13.58 15.32
N GLU A 298 0.21 -13.51 13.99
CA GLU A 298 1.44 -13.00 13.36
C GLU A 298 1.62 -11.49 13.57
N ASP A 299 0.56 -10.70 13.40
CA ASP A 299 0.59 -9.22 13.53
C ASP A 299 0.84 -8.81 14.99
N SER A 300 0.27 -9.53 15.97
CA SER A 300 0.48 -9.25 17.40
C SER A 300 1.91 -9.45 17.89
N GLN A 301 2.74 -10.22 17.17
CA GLN A 301 4.17 -10.38 17.48
C GLN A 301 5.01 -9.18 17.03
N ILE A 302 4.44 -8.28 16.22
CA ILE A 302 5.12 -7.10 15.71
C ILE A 302 4.78 -5.90 16.61
N ASP A 303 5.80 -5.31 17.23
CA ASP A 303 5.64 -4.05 17.94
C ASP A 303 5.40 -2.90 16.94
N HIS A 304 4.16 -2.44 16.85
CA HIS A 304 3.75 -1.34 15.97
C HIS A 304 4.00 0.06 16.55
N SER A 305 4.53 0.18 17.77
CA SER A 305 4.74 1.48 18.44
C SER A 305 5.95 2.27 17.90
N ASN A 306 6.86 1.61 17.20
CA ASN A 306 8.07 2.19 16.60
C ASN A 306 8.31 1.65 15.19
N LEU A 307 9.33 2.19 14.52
CA LEU A 307 9.77 1.76 13.18
C LEU A 307 11.07 0.95 13.21
N ASP A 308 11.46 0.43 14.38
CA ASP A 308 12.68 -0.37 14.52
C ASP A 308 12.53 -1.68 13.75
N VAL A 309 13.61 -2.06 13.07
CA VAL A 309 13.66 -3.23 12.19
C VAL A 309 14.13 -4.43 12.98
N ASP A 310 13.30 -5.48 13.02
CA ASP A 310 13.70 -6.79 13.49
C ASP A 310 14.45 -7.52 12.36
N TYR A 311 15.77 -7.62 12.49
CA TYR A 311 16.62 -8.28 11.48
C TYR A 311 16.47 -9.80 11.48
N ASP A 312 16.12 -10.40 12.62
CA ASP A 312 15.91 -11.86 12.73
C ASP A 312 14.65 -12.28 11.98
N TYR A 313 13.70 -11.35 11.76
CA TYR A 313 12.52 -11.58 10.94
C TYR A 313 12.89 -12.03 9.51
N PHE A 314 13.95 -11.47 8.93
CA PHE A 314 14.41 -11.89 7.61
C PHE A 314 14.88 -13.35 7.64
N ASP A 315 15.76 -13.70 8.57
CA ASP A 315 16.37 -15.03 8.63
C ASP A 315 15.36 -16.13 9.02
N THR A 316 14.35 -15.78 9.82
CA THR A 316 13.36 -16.74 10.35
C THR A 316 12.08 -16.87 9.52
N LYS A 317 11.58 -15.77 8.92
CA LYS A 317 10.27 -15.75 8.23
C LYS A 317 10.35 -15.57 6.72
N ILE A 318 11.40 -14.96 6.19
CA ILE A 318 11.51 -14.61 4.76
C ILE A 318 12.50 -15.53 4.04
N TRP A 319 13.75 -15.58 4.52
CA TRP A 319 14.84 -16.30 3.87
C TRP A 319 14.54 -17.79 3.61
N PRO A 320 13.95 -18.56 4.55
CA PRO A 320 13.67 -19.98 4.32
C PRO A 320 12.75 -20.22 3.12
N VAL A 321 11.75 -19.34 2.93
CA VAL A 321 10.83 -19.40 1.80
C VAL A 321 11.56 -19.05 0.51
N LEU A 322 12.34 -17.95 0.52
CA LEU A 322 13.06 -17.49 -0.67
C LEU A 322 14.11 -18.51 -1.13
N ALA A 323 14.87 -19.11 -0.21
CA ALA A 323 15.86 -20.13 -0.53
C ALA A 323 15.23 -21.43 -1.05
N ALA A 324 14.04 -21.80 -0.54
CA ALA A 324 13.29 -22.95 -1.05
C ALA A 324 12.78 -22.70 -2.48
N ARG A 325 12.24 -21.50 -2.75
CA ARG A 325 11.65 -21.13 -4.04
C ARG A 325 12.70 -20.85 -5.12
N VAL A 326 13.78 -20.15 -4.77
CA VAL A 326 14.84 -19.72 -5.68
C VAL A 326 16.19 -20.24 -5.16
N PRO A 327 16.71 -21.36 -5.67
CA PRO A 327 17.86 -22.04 -5.08
C PRO A 327 19.14 -21.19 -4.98
N SER A 328 19.34 -20.24 -5.90
CA SER A 328 20.49 -19.31 -5.83
C SER A 328 20.52 -18.46 -4.55
N PHE A 329 19.36 -18.23 -3.91
CA PHE A 329 19.25 -17.50 -2.65
C PHE A 329 19.69 -18.31 -1.42
N GLU A 330 19.97 -19.61 -1.54
CA GLU A 330 20.49 -20.42 -0.44
C GLU A 330 21.87 -19.92 0.04
N LYS A 331 22.69 -19.40 -0.87
CA LYS A 331 24.02 -18.84 -0.56
C LYS A 331 23.96 -17.60 0.33
N LEU A 332 22.79 -16.96 0.48
CA LEU A 332 22.60 -15.83 1.41
C LEU A 332 22.88 -16.22 2.86
N LYS A 333 22.68 -17.50 3.22
CA LYS A 333 22.94 -18.02 4.58
C LYS A 333 24.42 -17.94 4.97
N VAL A 334 25.33 -18.05 4.00
CA VAL A 334 26.77 -18.18 4.22
C VAL A 334 27.45 -16.81 4.37
N CYS A 335 26.86 -15.74 3.81
CA CYS A 335 27.40 -14.38 3.86
C CYS A 335 26.85 -13.58 5.06
N SER A 336 26.89 -14.14 6.27
CA SER A 336 26.36 -13.46 7.47
C SER A 336 27.17 -12.25 8.00
N PRO A 337 28.40 -11.92 7.52
CA PRO A 337 29.01 -10.63 7.87
C PRO A 337 29.03 -9.57 6.74
N SER A 338 28.67 -9.93 5.49
CA SER A 338 28.90 -9.07 4.31
C SER A 338 27.69 -8.86 3.40
N VAL A 339 26.56 -9.53 3.66
CA VAL A 339 25.27 -9.08 3.10
C VAL A 339 24.94 -7.76 3.77
N THR A 340 24.96 -6.66 3.01
CA THR A 340 24.48 -5.36 3.47
C THR A 340 22.96 -5.46 3.65
N LYS A 341 22.53 -6.00 4.80
CA LYS A 341 21.15 -5.96 5.28
C LYS A 341 20.87 -4.51 5.70
N SER A 342 20.63 -3.65 4.72
CA SER A 342 20.35 -2.24 4.97
C SER A 342 18.87 -1.99 4.74
N PRO A 343 18.15 -1.42 5.73
CA PRO A 343 16.92 -0.70 5.42
C PRO A 343 17.30 0.57 4.65
N ARG A 344 17.55 0.46 3.34
CA ARG A 344 17.77 1.64 2.49
C ARG A 344 16.44 2.31 2.18
N PHE A 345 16.03 3.16 3.10
CA PHE A 345 15.42 4.46 2.78
C PHE A 345 16.27 5.56 3.44
N GLN A 346 17.55 5.60 3.07
CA GLN A 346 18.36 6.81 3.15
C GLN A 346 18.73 7.18 1.73
N SER A 347 18.29 8.37 1.34
CA SER A 347 18.59 9.02 0.07
C SER A 347 20.04 8.82 -0.35
N LEU A 348 20.24 8.37 -1.60
CA LEU A 348 21.40 8.74 -2.40
C LEU A 348 21.32 10.26 -2.67
N LEU A 349 21.49 11.06 -1.63
CA LEU A 349 21.94 12.44 -1.74
C LEU A 349 23.45 12.37 -1.58
N HIS A 350 24.19 12.08 -2.65
CA HIS A 350 25.58 12.45 -2.88
C HIS A 350 25.90 12.07 -4.33
N GLY A 351 25.99 13.07 -5.22
CA GLY A 351 26.62 12.92 -6.53
C GLY A 351 25.80 13.26 -7.78
N CYS A 352 25.24 14.47 -7.84
CA CYS A 352 25.41 15.47 -8.92
C CYS A 352 24.42 16.61 -8.68
#